data_AF-A0A9D2NH64-F1
#
_entry.id   AF-A0A9D2NH64-F1
#
_cell.length_a   1.000
_cell.length_b   1.000
_cell.length_c   1.000
_cell.angle_alpha   90.00
_cell.angle_beta   90.00
_cell.angle_gamma   90.00
#
_symmetry.space_group_name_H-M   'P 1'
#
loop_
_entity.id
_entity.type
_entity.pdbx_description
1 polymer ?
#
loop_
_entity_poly.entity_id
_entity_poly.type
_entity_poly.pdbx_seq_one_letter_code
_entity_poly.pdbx_strand_id
1 'polypeptide(L)'
;METEKALWDYEIEEIAAGYAEEEAVYRCVFCGKEYEKGKIFQEEDSLYEASGAVRAHVRAAHGSPADWLLSGNPAGAGVSEIQMRLLRLLSEGGTDRQIAAEMGITPSTVRNHRFKLREKEKQAKIFLALMRALGHKLKEESTKQVRAEEWLMNTDQGRLEEVHPAAACVDDRYGITQQEREKTLKTYMKEDGTLKQIPAREKKKIIILREIMKRFEAGRDYTEKEVNRILKEIYEADYPSIRRALIEYGFMNRADDCSVYRAAGTAQGNGGKK
;
A
#
# COMPACT_ATOMS: atom_id res chain seq x y z
N MET A 1 3.64 -6.91 20.70
CA MET A 1 2.91 -6.38 19.54
C MET A 1 3.67 -6.85 18.32
N GLU A 2 3.24 -7.95 17.72
CA GLU A 2 3.78 -8.37 16.42
C GLU A 2 3.41 -7.29 15.40
N THR A 3 4.43 -6.65 14.84
CA THR A 3 4.26 -5.76 13.70
C THR A 3 3.78 -6.61 12.53
N GLU A 4 2.53 -6.40 12.11
CA GLU A 4 1.96 -6.99 10.91
C GLU A 4 2.90 -6.71 9.73
N LYS A 5 3.48 -7.78 9.13
CA LYS A 5 4.39 -7.64 7.98
C LYS A 5 3.62 -7.03 6.81
N ALA A 6 4.16 -6.00 6.18
CA ALA A 6 3.57 -5.45 4.98
C ALA A 6 3.74 -6.44 3.80
N LEU A 7 2.89 -6.33 2.78
CA LEU A 7 2.92 -7.26 1.64
C LEU A 7 4.29 -7.31 0.95
N TRP A 8 4.99 -6.17 0.86
CA TRP A 8 6.33 -6.07 0.25
C TRP A 8 7.48 -6.59 1.12
N ASP A 9 7.20 -7.01 2.36
CA ASP A 9 8.19 -7.66 3.21
C ASP A 9 8.31 -9.17 2.93
N TYR A 10 7.38 -9.72 2.13
CA TYR A 10 7.40 -11.11 1.68
C TYR A 10 8.19 -11.28 0.37
N GLU A 11 8.71 -12.47 0.14
CA GLU A 11 9.37 -12.79 -1.13
C GLU A 11 8.37 -12.88 -2.28
N ILE A 12 8.86 -12.67 -3.50
CA ILE A 12 8.00 -12.60 -4.71
C ILE A 12 7.20 -13.89 -4.88
N GLU A 13 7.82 -15.03 -4.61
CA GLU A 13 7.21 -16.36 -4.70
C GLU A 13 6.10 -16.56 -3.66
N GLU A 14 6.26 -16.01 -2.45
CA GLU A 14 5.26 -16.08 -1.38
C GLU A 14 4.03 -15.22 -1.72
N ILE A 15 4.27 -14.00 -2.25
CA ILE A 15 3.20 -13.12 -2.74
C ILE A 15 2.45 -13.79 -3.88
N ALA A 16 3.16 -14.38 -4.84
CA ALA A 16 2.56 -15.08 -5.98
C ALA A 16 1.76 -16.34 -5.56
N ALA A 17 2.17 -17.01 -4.48
CA ALA A 17 1.45 -18.14 -3.90
C ALA A 17 0.26 -17.71 -3.02
N GLY A 18 0.28 -16.50 -2.48
CA GLY A 18 -0.71 -15.96 -1.54
C GLY A 18 -0.48 -16.38 -0.09
N TYR A 19 0.65 -17.05 0.21
CA TYR A 19 1.02 -17.44 1.56
C TYR A 19 2.54 -17.54 1.71
N ALA A 20 3.00 -17.30 2.94
CA ALA A 20 4.38 -17.48 3.36
C ALA A 20 4.50 -18.75 4.21
N GLU A 21 5.64 -19.44 4.08
CA GLU A 21 5.95 -20.60 4.91
C GLU A 21 6.99 -20.19 5.97
N GLU A 22 6.58 -20.26 7.24
CA GLU A 22 7.47 -20.04 8.38
C GLU A 22 7.75 -21.38 9.08
N GLU A 23 8.66 -21.43 10.06
CA GLU A 23 9.08 -22.69 10.68
C GLU A 23 7.90 -23.49 11.26
N ALA A 24 7.01 -22.81 12.00
CA ALA A 24 5.90 -23.44 12.72
C ALA A 24 4.53 -23.26 12.04
N VAL A 25 4.37 -22.28 11.14
CA VAL A 25 3.07 -21.89 10.59
C VAL A 25 3.15 -21.63 9.09
N TYR A 26 2.01 -21.76 8.41
CA TYR A 26 1.76 -21.09 7.15
C TYR A 26 0.94 -19.83 7.42
N ARG A 27 1.34 -18.69 6.83
CA ARG A 27 0.66 -17.41 7.01
C ARG A 27 0.10 -16.91 5.68
N CYS A 28 -1.16 -16.51 5.65
CA CYS A 28 -1.70 -15.80 4.50
C CYS A 28 -1.07 -14.40 4.41
N VAL A 29 -0.44 -14.07 3.28
CA VAL A 29 0.22 -12.76 3.10
C VAL A 29 -0.76 -11.60 2.90
N PHE A 30 -2.04 -11.89 2.65
CA PHE A 30 -3.07 -10.89 2.37
C PHE A 30 -3.84 -10.44 3.62
N CYS A 31 -4.05 -11.34 4.58
CA CYS A 31 -4.84 -11.04 5.80
C CYS A 31 -4.15 -11.46 7.11
N GLY A 32 -2.95 -12.05 7.04
CA GLY A 32 -2.18 -12.45 8.22
C GLY A 32 -2.69 -13.71 8.94
N LYS A 33 -3.79 -14.35 8.49
CA LYS A 33 -4.32 -15.56 9.12
C LYS A 33 -3.28 -16.69 9.08
N GLU A 34 -3.10 -17.37 10.21
CA GLU A 34 -2.08 -18.39 10.41
C GLU A 34 -2.65 -19.80 10.52
N TYR A 35 -1.86 -20.77 10.06
CA TYR A 35 -2.18 -22.20 10.06
C TYR A 35 -0.97 -22.96 10.58
N GLU A 36 -1.08 -23.44 11.83
CA GLU A 36 -0.01 -24.17 12.51
C GLU A 36 0.24 -25.55 11.90
N LYS A 37 1.51 -25.83 11.60
CA LYS A 37 1.95 -27.13 11.05
C LYS A 37 1.68 -28.24 12.08
N GLY A 38 1.34 -29.43 11.58
CA GLY A 38 0.99 -30.58 12.43
C GLY A 38 -0.45 -30.57 12.95
N LYS A 39 -1.23 -29.50 12.72
CA LYS A 39 -2.67 -29.48 12.95
C LYS A 39 -3.45 -29.79 11.67
N ILE A 40 -4.64 -30.37 11.87
CA ILE A 40 -5.63 -30.60 10.81
C ILE A 40 -6.71 -29.54 10.98
N PHE A 41 -7.07 -28.90 9.87
CA PHE A 41 -8.08 -27.87 9.80
C PHE A 41 -9.27 -28.41 9.01
N GLN A 42 -10.47 -28.11 9.48
CA GLN A 42 -11.71 -28.42 8.78
C GLN A 42 -12.21 -27.15 8.08
N GLU A 43 -12.29 -27.19 6.75
CA GLU A 43 -12.87 -26.12 5.94
C GLU A 43 -13.94 -26.76 5.05
N GLU A 44 -15.18 -26.24 5.16
CA GLU A 44 -16.38 -26.85 4.57
C GLU A 44 -16.49 -28.36 4.92
N ASP A 45 -16.43 -29.22 3.90
CA ASP A 45 -16.58 -30.68 4.01
C ASP A 45 -15.24 -31.44 3.93
N SER A 46 -14.11 -30.74 3.96
CA SER A 46 -12.78 -31.33 3.77
C SER A 46 -11.83 -31.05 4.94
N LEU A 47 -11.00 -32.04 5.25
CA LEU A 47 -9.92 -31.93 6.21
C LEU A 47 -8.62 -31.64 5.47
N TYR A 48 -7.92 -30.60 5.92
CA TYR A 48 -6.67 -30.14 5.34
C TYR A 48 -5.56 -30.13 6.38
N GLU A 49 -4.36 -30.53 5.98
CA GLU A 49 -3.14 -30.11 6.68
C GLU A 49 -2.93 -28.60 6.51
N ALA A 50 -2.11 -27.98 7.36
CA ALA A 50 -1.87 -26.53 7.37
C ALA A 50 -1.58 -25.91 5.98
N SER A 51 -0.78 -26.57 5.15
CA SER A 51 -0.47 -26.10 3.79
C SER A 51 -1.67 -26.15 2.84
N GLY A 52 -2.57 -27.13 3.02
CA GLY A 52 -3.84 -27.21 2.30
C GLY A 52 -4.83 -26.17 2.79
N ALA A 53 -4.88 -25.98 4.12
CA ALA A 53 -5.78 -25.05 4.78
C ALA A 53 -5.51 -23.60 4.37
N VAL A 54 -4.24 -23.18 4.35
CA VAL A 54 -3.89 -21.82 3.89
C VAL A 54 -4.25 -21.61 2.41
N ARG A 55 -4.04 -22.62 1.54
CA ARG A 55 -4.40 -22.54 0.12
C ARG A 55 -5.90 -22.49 -0.10
N ALA A 56 -6.66 -23.28 0.64
CA ALA A 56 -8.12 -23.28 0.62
C ALA A 56 -8.64 -21.91 1.08
N HIS A 57 -8.08 -21.38 2.18
CA HIS A 57 -8.41 -20.05 2.67
C HIS A 57 -8.10 -18.93 1.68
N VAL A 58 -6.92 -18.93 1.06
CA VAL A 58 -6.58 -17.92 0.03
C VAL A 58 -7.63 -17.94 -1.08
N ARG A 59 -8.01 -19.12 -1.59
CA ARG A 59 -9.04 -19.23 -2.62
C ARG A 59 -10.40 -18.74 -2.15
N ALA A 60 -10.83 -19.14 -0.95
CA ALA A 60 -12.16 -18.82 -0.43
C ALA A 60 -12.31 -17.34 -0.04
N ALA A 61 -11.30 -16.77 0.61
CA ALA A 61 -11.35 -15.40 1.15
C ALA A 61 -10.84 -14.34 0.17
N HIS A 62 -9.95 -14.71 -0.75
CA HIS A 62 -9.19 -13.76 -1.59
C HIS A 62 -9.24 -14.07 -3.09
N GLY A 63 -9.82 -15.20 -3.50
CA GLY A 63 -9.79 -15.65 -4.90
C GLY A 63 -8.40 -16.17 -5.29
N SER A 64 -7.97 -15.94 -6.53
CA SER A 64 -6.58 -16.22 -6.88
C SER A 64 -5.65 -15.09 -6.40
N PRO A 65 -4.37 -15.37 -6.10
CA PRO A 65 -3.39 -14.32 -5.82
C PRO A 65 -3.33 -13.25 -6.93
N ALA A 66 -3.51 -13.64 -8.19
CA ALA A 66 -3.57 -12.71 -9.32
C ALA A 66 -4.79 -11.79 -9.21
N ASP A 67 -5.99 -12.34 -8.96
CA ASP A 67 -7.22 -11.54 -8.82
C ASP A 67 -7.10 -10.56 -7.65
N TRP A 68 -6.55 -11.03 -6.52
CA TRP A 68 -6.34 -10.19 -5.34
C TRP A 68 -5.40 -9.02 -5.66
N LEU A 69 -4.23 -9.28 -6.28
CA LEU A 69 -3.28 -8.24 -6.67
C LEU A 69 -3.88 -7.27 -7.69
N LEU A 70 -4.67 -7.78 -8.64
CA LEU A 70 -5.35 -6.98 -9.66
C LEU A 70 -6.50 -6.15 -9.07
N SER A 71 -7.07 -6.54 -7.93
CA SER A 71 -8.08 -5.77 -7.20
C SER A 71 -7.49 -4.62 -6.38
N GLY A 72 -6.17 -4.63 -6.16
CA GLY A 72 -5.44 -3.62 -5.39
C GLY A 72 -5.23 -2.29 -6.12
N ASN A 73 -4.53 -1.37 -5.45
CA ASN A 73 -4.18 -0.06 -5.99
C ASN A 73 -3.13 -0.20 -7.13
N PRO A 74 -3.39 0.34 -8.35
CA PRO A 74 -2.42 0.33 -9.46
C PRO A 74 -1.05 0.92 -9.13
N ALA A 75 -1.00 1.93 -8.25
CA ALA A 75 0.25 2.52 -7.80
C ALA A 75 1.17 1.50 -7.11
N GLY A 76 0.60 0.50 -6.40
CA GLY A 76 1.36 -0.54 -5.72
C GLY A 76 2.13 -1.47 -6.67
N ALA A 77 1.56 -1.74 -7.85
CA ALA A 77 2.25 -2.48 -8.92
C ALA A 77 3.01 -1.55 -9.90
N GLY A 78 3.02 -0.25 -9.63
CA GLY A 78 3.62 0.78 -10.47
C GLY A 78 2.99 0.89 -11.87
N VAL A 79 1.74 0.47 -12.07
CA VAL A 79 1.03 0.50 -13.37
C VAL A 79 -0.09 1.53 -13.38
N SER A 80 -0.51 1.96 -14.57
CA SER A 80 -1.69 2.85 -14.69
C SER A 80 -3.00 2.09 -14.54
N GLU A 81 -4.11 2.80 -14.28
CA GLU A 81 -5.45 2.19 -14.23
C GLU A 81 -5.81 1.45 -15.54
N ILE A 82 -5.43 2.02 -16.68
CA ILE A 82 -5.63 1.40 -18.00
C ILE A 82 -4.85 0.09 -18.11
N GLN A 83 -3.60 0.07 -17.62
CA GLN A 83 -2.78 -1.14 -17.59
C GLN A 83 -3.35 -2.18 -16.63
N MET A 84 -3.88 -1.77 -15.48
CA MET A 84 -4.53 -2.67 -14.53
C MET A 84 -5.79 -3.31 -15.14
N ARG A 85 -6.65 -2.52 -15.80
CA ARG A 85 -7.84 -3.04 -16.49
C ARG A 85 -7.46 -4.02 -17.60
N LEU A 86 -6.42 -3.72 -18.38
CA LEU A 86 -5.90 -4.63 -19.38
C LEU A 86 -5.42 -5.96 -18.75
N LEU A 87 -4.66 -5.92 -17.66
CA LEU A 87 -4.18 -7.12 -16.97
C LEU A 87 -5.32 -8.00 -16.42
N ARG A 88 -6.42 -7.40 -15.96
CA ARG A 88 -7.64 -8.15 -15.56
C ARG A 88 -8.24 -8.93 -16.72
N LEU A 89 -8.49 -8.27 -17.85
CA LEU A 89 -9.04 -8.94 -19.03
C LEU A 89 -8.09 -10.01 -19.60
N LEU A 90 -6.78 -9.83 -19.41
CA LEU A 90 -5.78 -10.85 -19.73
C LEU A 90 -5.87 -12.07 -18.81
N SER A 91 -6.05 -11.85 -17.50
CA SER A 91 -6.19 -12.94 -16.52
C SER A 91 -7.44 -13.79 -16.74
N GLU A 92 -8.50 -13.18 -17.31
CA GLU A 92 -9.74 -13.85 -17.71
C GLU A 92 -9.61 -14.63 -19.03
N GLY A 93 -8.44 -14.60 -19.69
CA GLY A 93 -8.20 -15.31 -20.95
C GLY A 93 -8.66 -14.57 -22.21
N GLY A 94 -8.93 -13.27 -22.14
CA GLY A 94 -9.39 -12.47 -23.27
C GLY A 94 -8.40 -12.43 -24.45
N THR A 95 -8.93 -12.57 -25.67
CA THR A 95 -8.16 -12.37 -26.91
C THR A 95 -7.92 -10.89 -27.18
N ASP A 96 -6.92 -10.55 -28.00
CA ASP A 96 -6.62 -9.15 -28.35
C ASP A 96 -7.82 -8.39 -28.93
N ARG A 97 -8.70 -9.09 -29.67
CA ARG A 97 -9.91 -8.50 -30.24
C ARG A 97 -10.97 -8.21 -29.18
N GLN A 98 -11.20 -9.13 -28.26
CA GLN A 98 -12.15 -8.96 -27.16
C GLN A 98 -11.69 -7.83 -26.22
N ILE A 99 -10.42 -7.84 -25.84
CA ILE A 99 -9.83 -6.80 -24.99
C ILE A 99 -9.91 -5.43 -25.67
N ALA A 100 -9.60 -5.37 -26.96
CA ALA A 100 -9.69 -4.13 -27.74
C ALA A 100 -11.12 -3.57 -27.74
N ALA A 101 -12.12 -4.41 -27.98
CA ALA A 101 -13.52 -4.01 -27.96
C ALA A 101 -13.96 -3.51 -26.58
N GLU A 102 -13.64 -4.26 -25.52
CA GLU A 102 -13.99 -3.94 -24.13
C GLU A 102 -13.35 -2.64 -23.63
N MET A 103 -12.12 -2.37 -24.05
CA MET A 103 -11.36 -1.18 -23.68
C MET A 103 -11.57 0.02 -24.62
N GLY A 104 -12.27 -0.15 -25.75
CA GLY A 104 -12.44 0.89 -26.76
C GLY A 104 -11.13 1.29 -27.46
N ILE A 105 -10.19 0.35 -27.63
CA ILE A 105 -8.89 0.56 -28.30
C ILE A 105 -8.72 -0.40 -29.48
N THR A 106 -7.62 -0.29 -30.21
CA THR A 106 -7.34 -1.21 -31.33
C THR A 106 -6.61 -2.48 -30.88
N PRO A 107 -6.76 -3.62 -31.58
CA PRO A 107 -6.00 -4.83 -31.27
C PRO A 107 -4.48 -4.66 -31.37
N SER A 108 -3.97 -3.73 -32.20
CA SER A 108 -2.54 -3.40 -32.23
C SER A 108 -2.10 -2.66 -30.97
N THR A 109 -2.94 -1.77 -30.43
CA THR A 109 -2.69 -1.12 -29.13
C THR A 109 -2.62 -2.14 -27.99
N VAL A 110 -3.51 -3.14 -27.96
CA VAL A 110 -3.48 -4.25 -26.98
C VAL A 110 -2.15 -5.01 -27.06
N ARG A 111 -1.72 -5.41 -28.26
CA ARG A 111 -0.43 -6.09 -28.46
C ARG A 111 0.76 -5.25 -27.98
N ASN A 112 0.74 -3.95 -28.25
CA ASN A 112 1.78 -3.04 -27.76
C ASN A 112 1.79 -2.95 -26.23
N HIS A 113 0.62 -2.90 -25.58
CA HIS A 113 0.53 -2.97 -24.12
C HIS A 113 1.11 -4.26 -23.56
N ARG A 114 0.73 -5.42 -24.10
CA ARG A 114 1.31 -6.73 -23.71
C ARG A 114 2.83 -6.73 -23.79
N PHE A 115 3.37 -6.28 -24.93
CA PHE A 115 4.81 -6.19 -25.15
C PHE A 115 5.49 -5.29 -24.10
N LYS A 116 4.99 -4.08 -23.89
CA LYS A 116 5.54 -3.13 -22.91
C LYS A 116 5.47 -3.66 -21.47
N LEU A 117 4.38 -4.32 -21.10
CA LEU A 117 4.24 -4.94 -19.77
C LEU A 117 5.25 -6.06 -19.56
N ARG A 118 5.47 -6.90 -20.58
CA ARG A 118 6.49 -7.96 -20.52
C ARG A 118 7.91 -7.41 -20.44
N GLU A 119 8.21 -6.35 -21.17
CA GLU A 119 9.51 -5.67 -21.07
C GLU A 119 9.70 -5.02 -19.69
N LYS A 120 8.64 -4.42 -19.14
CA LYS A 120 8.67 -3.86 -17.79
C LYS A 120 8.90 -4.92 -16.71
N GLU A 121 8.30 -6.11 -16.83
CA GLU A 121 8.56 -7.23 -15.93
C GLU A 121 10.04 -7.64 -15.92
N LYS A 122 10.65 -7.74 -17.12
CA LYS A 122 12.09 -8.02 -17.24
C LYS A 122 12.93 -6.92 -16.60
N GLN A 123 12.59 -5.65 -16.85
CA GLN A 123 13.28 -4.50 -16.25
C GLN A 123 13.16 -4.51 -14.73
N ALA A 124 11.98 -4.80 -14.18
CA ALA A 124 11.76 -4.92 -12.75
C ALA A 124 12.60 -6.03 -12.14
N LYS A 125 12.69 -7.20 -12.79
CA LYS A 125 13.55 -8.30 -12.34
C LYS A 125 15.03 -7.89 -12.25
N ILE A 126 15.55 -7.25 -13.30
CA ILE A 126 16.95 -6.78 -13.32
C ILE A 126 17.16 -5.67 -12.30
N PHE A 127 16.22 -4.75 -12.15
CA PHE A 127 16.28 -3.68 -11.17
C PHE A 127 16.34 -4.24 -9.74
N LEU A 128 15.45 -5.18 -9.38
CA LEU A 128 15.46 -5.82 -8.07
C LEU A 128 16.79 -6.54 -7.79
N ALA A 129 17.35 -7.23 -8.79
CA ALA A 129 18.66 -7.87 -8.67
C ALA A 129 19.78 -6.84 -8.44
N LEU A 130 19.75 -5.71 -9.16
CA LEU A 130 20.71 -4.62 -8.98
C LEU A 130 20.63 -4.03 -7.56
N MET A 131 19.42 -3.76 -7.05
CA MET A 131 19.23 -3.20 -5.70
C MET A 131 19.80 -4.12 -4.62
N ARG A 132 19.54 -5.43 -4.73
CA ARG A 132 20.11 -6.43 -3.82
C ARG A 132 21.63 -6.49 -3.92
N ALA A 133 22.18 -6.50 -5.14
CA ALA A 133 23.63 -6.53 -5.36
C ALA A 133 24.35 -5.30 -4.79
N LEU A 134 23.77 -4.10 -4.94
CA LEU A 134 24.28 -2.87 -4.32
C LEU A 134 24.30 -2.99 -2.80
N GLY A 135 23.24 -3.57 -2.20
CA GLY A 135 23.19 -3.89 -0.78
C GLY A 135 24.32 -4.78 -0.31
N HIS A 136 24.61 -5.86 -1.05
CA HIS A 136 25.72 -6.75 -0.72
C HIS A 136 27.08 -6.05 -0.79
N LYS A 137 27.32 -5.28 -1.86
CA LYS A 137 28.57 -4.52 -2.02
C LYS A 137 28.82 -3.56 -0.83
N LEU A 138 27.78 -2.87 -0.38
CA LEU A 138 27.89 -1.94 0.75
C LEU A 138 28.17 -2.65 2.08
N LYS A 139 27.67 -3.88 2.28
CA LYS A 139 27.98 -4.69 3.47
C LYS A 139 29.44 -5.14 3.51
N GLU A 140 30.06 -5.39 2.37
CA GLU A 140 31.48 -5.76 2.30
C GLU A 140 32.39 -4.58 2.63
N GLU A 141 32.00 -3.36 2.24
CA GLU A 141 32.77 -2.13 2.44
C GLU A 141 32.56 -1.48 3.82
N SER A 142 31.51 -1.84 4.57
CA SER A 142 31.16 -1.23 5.86
C SER A 142 31.19 -2.22 7.03
N THR A 143 31.79 -1.81 8.16
CA THR A 143 31.83 -2.63 9.40
C THR A 143 30.46 -2.75 10.08
N LYS A 144 29.43 -2.06 9.56
CA LYS A 144 28.07 -2.04 10.10
C LYS A 144 27.15 -2.76 9.13
N GLN A 145 26.39 -3.71 9.65
CA GLN A 145 25.45 -4.54 8.91
C GLN A 145 24.21 -3.73 8.49
N VAL A 146 24.35 -2.85 7.49
CA VAL A 146 23.23 -2.04 6.96
C VAL A 146 22.55 -2.82 5.84
N ARG A 147 21.21 -2.90 5.86
CA ARG A 147 20.43 -3.49 4.73
C ARG A 147 20.42 -2.50 3.55
N ALA A 148 20.33 -3.00 2.32
CA ALA A 148 20.38 -2.17 1.10
C ALA A 148 19.33 -1.05 1.14
N GLU A 149 18.13 -1.42 1.59
CA GLU A 149 16.96 -0.58 1.72
C GLU A 149 17.19 0.53 2.76
N GLU A 150 17.82 0.19 3.88
CA GLU A 150 18.15 1.15 4.93
C GLU A 150 19.18 2.18 4.45
N TRP A 151 20.18 1.75 3.70
CA TRP A 151 21.16 2.67 3.11
C TRP A 151 20.53 3.66 2.13
N LEU A 152 19.66 3.19 1.22
CA LEU A 152 18.99 4.05 0.24
C LEU A 152 18.10 5.10 0.88
N MET A 153 17.52 4.79 2.04
CA MET A 153 16.69 5.73 2.78
C MET A 153 17.52 6.75 3.57
N ASN A 154 18.83 6.59 3.71
CA ASN A 154 19.67 7.53 4.45
C ASN A 154 20.28 8.57 3.51
N THR A 155 19.98 9.86 3.76
CA THR A 155 20.59 10.99 3.05
C THR A 155 21.46 11.83 4.00
N ASP A 156 22.22 12.78 3.44
CA ASP A 156 22.93 13.81 4.21
C ASP A 156 21.98 14.68 5.07
N GLN A 157 20.72 14.75 4.67
CA GLN A 157 19.65 15.47 5.37
C GLN A 157 18.85 14.56 6.33
N GLY A 158 19.34 13.35 6.61
CA GLY A 158 18.68 12.37 7.46
C GLY A 158 17.88 11.33 6.69
N ARG A 159 17.22 10.44 7.43
CA ARG A 159 16.45 9.33 6.85
C ARG A 159 15.21 9.87 6.13
N LEU A 160 14.98 9.40 4.91
CA LEU A 160 13.74 9.54 4.15
C LEU A 160 12.63 8.80 4.88
N GLU A 161 11.47 9.45 4.98
CA GLU A 161 10.31 8.83 5.59
C GLU A 161 9.62 7.89 4.61
N GLU A 162 9.13 6.78 5.14
CA GLU A 162 8.34 5.85 4.35
C GLU A 162 7.04 6.51 3.87
N VAL A 163 6.65 6.14 2.67
CA VAL A 163 5.39 6.56 2.08
C VAL A 163 4.29 5.65 2.62
N HIS A 164 3.18 6.27 3.05
CA HIS A 164 2.09 5.49 3.61
C HIS A 164 1.44 4.64 2.49
N PRO A 165 1.12 3.34 2.73
CA PRO A 165 0.57 2.41 1.73
C PRO A 165 -0.61 2.95 0.91
N ALA A 166 -1.47 3.73 1.56
CA ALA A 166 -2.67 4.32 0.95
C ALA A 166 -2.46 5.67 0.23
N ALA A 167 -1.22 6.14 0.07
CA ALA A 167 -0.96 7.37 -0.67
C ALA A 167 -1.60 7.32 -2.07
N ALA A 168 -2.44 8.31 -2.38
CA ALA A 168 -3.16 8.35 -3.66
C ALA A 168 -2.22 8.50 -4.87
N CYS A 169 -1.05 9.11 -4.66
CA CYS A 169 0.02 9.24 -5.65
C CYS A 169 1.36 9.28 -4.92
N VAL A 170 2.33 8.49 -5.34
CA VAL A 170 3.70 8.50 -4.81
C VAL A 170 4.58 9.25 -5.80
N ASP A 171 4.83 10.53 -5.52
CA ASP A 171 5.71 11.39 -6.32
C ASP A 171 6.72 12.14 -5.43
N ASP A 172 7.50 13.06 -6.03
CA ASP A 172 8.55 13.84 -5.37
C ASP A 172 8.11 14.55 -4.08
N ARG A 173 6.79 14.81 -3.91
CA ARG A 173 6.25 15.41 -2.68
C ARG A 173 6.44 14.52 -1.45
N TYR A 174 6.64 13.22 -1.63
CA TYR A 174 6.85 12.27 -0.53
C TYR A 174 8.32 12.03 -0.16
N GLY A 175 9.27 12.60 -0.89
CA GLY A 175 10.71 12.55 -0.57
C GLY A 175 11.07 13.41 0.64
N ILE A 176 10.38 13.21 1.77
CA ILE A 176 10.50 13.98 3.01
C ILE A 176 11.60 13.36 3.86
N THR A 177 12.57 14.17 4.29
CA THR A 177 13.57 13.73 5.27
C THR A 177 13.12 14.05 6.70
N GLN A 178 13.65 13.32 7.68
CA GLN A 178 13.40 13.60 9.09
C GLN A 178 13.69 15.06 9.47
N GLN A 179 14.79 15.64 8.97
CA GLN A 179 15.12 17.04 9.24
C GLN A 179 14.08 18.01 8.66
N GLU A 180 13.58 17.74 7.45
CA GLU A 180 12.51 18.54 6.84
C GLU A 180 11.20 18.44 7.61
N ARG A 181 10.84 17.24 8.10
CA ARG A 181 9.68 17.04 8.96
C ARG A 181 9.80 17.85 10.24
N GLU A 182 10.90 17.71 10.97
CA GLU A 182 11.10 18.42 12.23
C GLU A 182 11.05 19.94 12.05
N LYS A 183 11.70 20.47 11.02
CA LYS A 183 11.66 21.90 10.67
C LYS A 183 10.23 22.36 10.34
N THR A 184 9.48 21.56 9.59
CA THR A 184 8.11 21.87 9.21
C THR A 184 7.18 21.87 10.42
N LEU A 185 7.25 20.85 11.28
CA LEU A 185 6.43 20.78 12.49
C LEU A 185 6.70 21.96 13.43
N LYS A 186 7.96 22.31 13.69
CA LYS A 186 8.32 23.48 14.50
C LYS A 186 7.77 24.79 13.92
N THR A 187 7.77 24.92 12.60
CA THR A 187 7.30 26.13 11.92
C THR A 187 5.78 26.28 11.99
N TYR A 188 5.03 25.20 11.74
CA TYR A 188 3.58 25.28 11.52
C TYR A 188 2.73 24.77 12.67
N MET A 189 3.24 23.95 13.59
CA MET A 189 2.50 23.48 14.76
C MET A 189 2.94 24.18 16.05
N LYS A 190 2.03 24.24 17.02
CA LYS A 190 2.29 24.66 18.40
C LYS A 190 2.55 23.44 19.27
N GLU A 191 3.09 23.67 20.47
CA GLU A 191 3.43 22.61 21.42
C GLU A 191 2.20 21.86 21.95
N ASP A 192 1.03 22.52 21.98
CA ASP A 192 -0.26 21.92 22.34
C ASP A 192 -0.87 21.00 21.26
N GLY A 193 -0.18 20.86 20.12
CA GLY A 193 -0.62 20.05 18.99
C GLY A 193 -1.62 20.75 18.05
N THR A 194 -1.88 22.05 18.24
CA THR A 194 -2.67 22.87 17.31
C THR A 194 -1.84 23.41 16.16
N LEU A 195 -2.51 23.74 15.06
CA LEU A 195 -1.88 24.29 13.87
C LEU A 195 -1.88 25.83 13.91
N LYS A 196 -0.76 26.46 13.53
CA LYS A 196 -0.65 27.91 13.37
C LYS A 196 -1.28 28.37 12.06
N GLN A 197 -0.98 27.66 10.97
CA GLN A 197 -1.53 27.90 9.63
C GLN A 197 -1.33 26.67 8.74
N ILE A 198 -2.14 26.53 7.70
CA ILE A 198 -1.99 25.48 6.69
C ILE A 198 -0.85 25.87 5.71
N PRO A 199 0.17 25.01 5.49
CA PRO A 199 1.23 25.31 4.53
C PRO A 199 0.72 25.40 3.09
N ALA A 200 1.22 26.38 2.33
CA ALA A 200 0.91 26.51 0.90
C ALA A 200 1.63 25.47 0.02
N ARG A 201 2.79 24.97 0.44
CA ARG A 201 3.56 23.97 -0.32
C ARG A 201 3.06 22.55 -0.01
N GLU A 202 2.77 21.77 -1.04
CA GLU A 202 2.17 20.43 -0.90
C GLU A 202 3.03 19.46 -0.07
N LYS A 203 4.36 19.41 -0.28
CA LYS A 203 5.27 18.58 0.53
C LYS A 203 5.15 18.87 2.04
N LYS A 204 5.02 20.15 2.41
CA LYS A 204 4.82 20.57 3.82
C LYS A 204 3.42 20.22 4.32
N LYS A 205 2.41 20.28 3.45
CA LYS A 205 1.05 19.87 3.77
C LYS A 205 1.00 18.38 4.13
N ILE A 206 1.63 17.51 3.33
CA ILE A 206 1.74 16.07 3.62
C ILE A 206 2.33 15.79 5.01
N ILE A 207 3.39 16.51 5.39
CA ILE A 207 4.02 16.40 6.73
C ILE A 207 2.99 16.70 7.84
N ILE A 208 2.22 17.78 7.68
CA ILE A 208 1.21 18.19 8.66
C ILE A 208 0.05 17.20 8.71
N LEU A 209 -0.44 16.74 7.56
CA LEU A 209 -1.51 15.75 7.49
C LEU A 209 -1.11 14.44 8.18
N ARG A 210 0.13 13.98 7.96
CA ARG A 210 0.69 12.80 8.64
C ARG A 210 0.71 12.97 10.17
N GLU A 211 1.03 14.16 10.66
CA GLU A 211 0.99 14.43 12.10
C GLU A 211 -0.44 14.45 12.65
N ILE A 212 -1.38 15.05 11.90
CA ILE A 212 -2.81 15.09 12.25
C ILE A 212 -3.40 13.68 12.34
N MET A 213 -2.98 12.76 11.46
CA MET A 213 -3.47 11.38 11.46
C MET A 213 -3.23 10.62 12.77
N LYS A 214 -2.28 11.05 13.61
CA LYS A 214 -2.07 10.47 14.94
C LYS A 214 -3.25 10.69 15.91
N ARG A 215 -4.15 11.61 15.60
CA ARG A 215 -5.39 11.87 16.35
C ARG A 215 -6.53 10.93 15.95
N PHE A 216 -6.34 10.11 14.91
CA PHE A 216 -7.33 9.15 14.43
C PHE A 216 -6.88 7.72 14.74
N GLU A 217 -7.83 6.88 15.15
CA GLU A 217 -7.65 5.48 15.46
C GLU A 217 -7.76 4.65 14.18
N ALA A 218 -6.83 3.71 14.00
CA ALA A 218 -6.84 2.80 12.87
C ALA A 218 -8.02 1.82 12.96
N GLY A 219 -8.71 1.58 11.84
CA GLY A 219 -9.79 0.59 11.74
C GLY A 219 -11.13 1.04 12.31
N ARG A 220 -11.22 2.29 12.80
CA ARG A 220 -12.45 2.90 13.29
C ARG A 220 -13.17 3.68 12.19
N ASP A 221 -14.49 3.51 12.16
CA ASP A 221 -15.39 4.32 11.36
C ASP A 221 -15.74 5.61 12.11
N TYR A 222 -15.56 6.74 11.45
CA TYR A 222 -15.89 8.06 11.96
C TYR A 222 -17.04 8.65 11.15
N THR A 223 -17.95 9.33 11.84
CA THR A 223 -18.91 10.22 11.19
C THR A 223 -18.25 11.54 10.79
N GLU A 224 -18.84 12.24 9.81
CA GLU A 224 -18.38 13.59 9.42
C GLU A 224 -18.29 14.55 10.63
N LYS A 225 -19.24 14.44 11.57
CA LYS A 225 -19.29 15.27 12.78
C LYS A 225 -18.12 15.00 13.71
N GLU A 226 -17.74 13.74 13.89
CA GLU A 226 -16.59 13.36 14.71
C GLU A 226 -15.27 13.83 14.09
N VAL A 227 -15.10 13.62 12.78
CA VAL A 227 -13.93 14.11 12.05
C VAL A 227 -13.83 15.63 12.21
N ASN A 228 -14.92 16.36 11.99
CA ASN A 228 -14.93 17.81 12.13
C ASN A 228 -14.60 18.27 13.55
N ARG A 229 -15.08 17.57 14.59
CA ARG A 229 -14.75 17.88 15.98
C ARG A 229 -13.24 17.75 16.22
N ILE A 230 -12.65 16.62 15.83
CA ILE A 230 -11.21 16.38 15.99
C ILE A 230 -10.39 17.45 15.24
N LEU A 231 -10.76 17.75 14.00
CA LEU A 231 -10.03 18.73 13.20
C LEU A 231 -10.19 20.18 13.70
N LYS A 232 -11.34 20.52 14.31
CA LYS A 232 -11.55 21.84 14.94
C LYS A 232 -10.64 22.08 16.13
N GLU A 233 -10.39 21.04 16.93
CA GLU A 233 -9.42 21.12 18.05
C GLU A 233 -8.00 21.43 17.54
N ILE A 234 -7.67 21.01 16.31
CA ILE A 234 -6.36 21.24 15.71
C ILE A 234 -6.30 22.60 15.02
N TYR A 235 -7.30 22.94 14.20
CA TYR A 235 -7.33 24.18 13.42
C TYR A 235 -8.76 24.61 13.10
N GLU A 236 -9.40 25.34 14.01
CA GLU A 236 -10.78 25.79 13.86
C GLU A 236 -11.00 26.69 12.63
N ALA A 237 -10.01 27.51 12.28
CA ALA A 237 -10.14 28.52 11.22
C ALA A 237 -10.41 27.93 9.82
N ASP A 238 -9.86 26.74 9.52
CA ASP A 238 -10.08 26.08 8.22
C ASP A 238 -9.91 24.55 8.30
N TYR A 239 -10.59 23.93 9.26
CA TYR A 239 -10.67 22.48 9.36
C TYR A 239 -11.26 21.79 8.09
N PRO A 240 -12.17 22.39 7.30
CA PRO A 240 -12.67 21.74 6.08
C PRO A 240 -11.59 21.52 5.03
N SER A 241 -10.65 22.46 4.85
CA SER A 241 -9.52 22.28 3.94
C SER A 241 -8.61 21.13 4.36
N ILE A 242 -8.37 20.96 5.67
CA ILE A 242 -7.61 19.83 6.20
C ILE A 242 -8.32 18.51 5.88
N ARG A 243 -9.63 18.44 6.14
CA ARG A 243 -10.44 17.25 5.83
C ARG A 243 -10.39 16.88 4.36
N ARG A 244 -10.51 17.87 3.47
CA ARG A 244 -10.41 17.65 2.02
C ARG A 244 -9.04 17.10 1.63
N ALA A 245 -7.98 17.67 2.18
CA ALA A 245 -6.61 17.24 1.92
C ALA A 245 -6.33 15.82 2.46
N LEU A 246 -6.88 15.45 3.63
CA LEU A 246 -6.78 14.08 4.15
C LEU A 246 -7.33 13.05 3.16
N ILE A 247 -8.41 13.38 2.46
CA ILE A 247 -8.99 12.51 1.43
C ILE A 247 -8.16 12.55 0.15
N GLU A 248 -7.85 13.74 -0.35
CA GLU A 248 -7.11 13.95 -1.60
C GLU A 248 -5.75 13.25 -1.60
N TYR A 249 -5.06 13.26 -0.46
CA TYR A 249 -3.75 12.61 -0.31
C TYR A 249 -3.83 11.12 0.07
N GLY A 250 -5.03 10.57 0.28
CA GLY A 250 -5.23 9.17 0.62
C GLY A 250 -4.86 8.83 2.08
N PHE A 251 -4.89 9.80 2.99
CA PHE A 251 -4.80 9.52 4.44
C PHE A 251 -6.14 9.07 5.03
N MET A 252 -7.25 9.39 4.38
CA MET A 252 -8.60 9.03 4.82
C MET A 252 -9.50 8.72 3.63
N ASN A 253 -10.25 7.63 3.71
CA ASN A 253 -11.31 7.33 2.74
C ASN A 253 -12.66 7.78 3.29
N ARG A 254 -13.61 8.07 2.40
CA ARG A 254 -15.00 8.36 2.76
C ARG A 254 -15.98 7.60 1.88
N ALA A 255 -17.15 7.30 2.41
CA ALA A 255 -18.29 6.85 1.62
C ALA A 255 -18.83 7.99 0.73
N ASP A 256 -19.44 7.65 -0.40
CA ASP A 256 -19.97 8.62 -1.37
C ASP A 256 -21.05 9.52 -0.76
N ASP A 257 -21.82 8.98 0.18
CA ASP A 257 -22.86 9.68 0.95
C ASP A 257 -22.31 10.50 2.13
N CYS A 258 -20.97 10.54 2.29
CA CYS A 258 -20.26 11.21 3.39
C CYS A 258 -20.66 10.72 4.80
N SER A 259 -21.32 9.57 4.92
CA SER A 259 -21.76 9.03 6.21
C SER A 259 -20.60 8.49 7.05
N VAL A 260 -19.60 7.91 6.39
CA VAL A 260 -18.48 7.19 7.01
C VAL A 260 -17.16 7.69 6.47
N TYR A 261 -16.22 7.91 7.38
CA TYR A 261 -14.81 8.26 7.15
C TYR A 261 -13.92 7.22 7.82
N ARG A 262 -12.85 6.78 7.14
CA ARG A 262 -11.91 5.76 7.65
C ARG A 262 -10.47 6.19 7.41
N ALA A 263 -9.62 6.10 8.43
CA ALA A 263 -8.19 6.26 8.25
C ALA A 263 -7.68 5.21 7.24
N ALA A 264 -7.02 5.67 6.18
CA ALA A 264 -6.48 4.78 5.17
C ALA A 264 -5.21 4.12 5.72
N GLY A 265 -5.00 2.82 5.47
CA GLY A 265 -3.85 2.07 6.01
C GLY A 265 -4.21 0.93 6.98
N THR A 266 -5.49 0.73 7.28
CA THR A 266 -5.93 -0.60 7.70
C THR A 266 -6.21 -1.41 6.45
N ALA A 267 -5.62 -2.61 6.36
CA ALA A 267 -6.04 -3.62 5.42
C ALA A 267 -7.47 -4.07 5.77
N GLN A 268 -8.45 -3.21 5.59
CA GLN A 268 -9.81 -3.67 5.35
C GLN A 268 -9.83 -4.06 3.89
N GLY A 269 -9.80 -5.37 3.67
CA GLY A 269 -10.04 -5.97 2.37
C GLY A 269 -11.24 -5.32 1.70
N ASN A 270 -11.20 -5.26 0.38
CA ASN A 270 -12.37 -5.00 -0.44
C ASN A 270 -13.42 -6.09 -0.16
N GLY A 271 -14.14 -5.95 0.95
CA GLY A 271 -15.44 -6.56 1.16
C GLY A 271 -16.38 -5.92 0.16
N GLY A 272 -16.84 -6.74 -0.79
CA GLY A 272 -17.61 -6.32 -1.94
C GLY A 272 -18.73 -5.34 -1.64
N LYS A 273 -18.92 -4.40 -2.58
CA LYS A 273 -20.26 -3.90 -2.87
C LYS A 273 -20.77 -4.68 -4.08
N LYS A 274 -21.94 -5.27 -3.86
CA LYS A 274 -22.83 -6.05 -4.73
C LYS A 274 -22.69 -5.80 -6.23
#